data_AF-A0A0C2FJ19-F1
#
_entry.id   AF-A0A0C2FJ19-F1
#
_cell.length_a   1.000
_cell.length_b   1.000
_cell.length_c   1.000
_cell.angle_alpha   90.00
_cell.angle_beta   90.00
_cell.angle_gamma   90.00
#
_symmetry.space_group_name_H-M   'P 1'
#
loop_
_entity.id
_entity.type
_entity.pdbx_description
1 polymer ?
#
loop_
_entity_poly.entity_id
_entity_poly.type
_entity_poly.pdbx_seq_one_letter_code
_entity_poly.pdbx_strand_id
1 'polypeptide(L)'
;MVSPSTPPAAAAGPSAPVPWRPSRRVVAVAAATALACVGFAAVNVAFEATDRFSSGPYAAYSTGISVMNWLVVGLKAAGAAMALLSVAPRPRRLPSPALAFGLWAAFATLGVYAVGNVVHVAGMATGLFGSPAQIDLAGLAYVLFFLLFAGGFGVLAVSHTRRHRLRARWAVLGSLGAPLVLAGVLVGAPAALAALGLMPAA
;
A
#
# COMPACT_ATOMS: atom_id res chain seq x y z
N MET A 1 -6.06 39.00 65.84
CA MET A 1 -6.24 37.69 65.18
C MET A 1 -6.46 37.94 63.69
N VAL A 2 -5.43 37.71 62.87
CA VAL A 2 -5.49 37.90 61.42
C VAL A 2 -5.83 36.54 60.81
N SER A 3 -6.94 36.45 60.08
CA SER A 3 -7.31 35.24 59.34
C SER A 3 -6.30 34.96 58.23
N PRO A 4 -5.77 33.73 58.11
CA PRO A 4 -4.89 33.38 57.01
C PRO A 4 -5.68 33.33 55.71
N SER A 5 -5.33 34.19 54.75
CA SER A 5 -5.85 34.16 53.38
C SER A 5 -5.40 32.88 52.68
N THR A 6 -6.36 32.07 52.23
CA THR A 6 -6.11 30.88 51.42
C THR A 6 -5.52 31.29 50.06
N PRO A 7 -4.38 30.73 49.62
CA PRO A 7 -3.83 31.04 48.31
C PRO A 7 -4.75 30.52 47.19
N PRO A 8 -4.86 31.25 46.06
CA PRO A 8 -5.71 30.84 44.94
C PRO A 8 -5.21 29.52 44.35
N ALA A 9 -6.13 28.59 44.14
CA ALA A 9 -5.86 27.32 43.48
C ALA A 9 -5.22 27.60 42.11
N ALA A 10 -4.00 27.10 41.90
CA ALA A 10 -3.31 27.20 40.64
C ALA A 10 -4.19 26.61 39.53
N ALA A 11 -4.61 27.45 38.59
CA ALA A 11 -5.39 27.03 37.44
C ALA A 11 -4.59 25.95 36.70
N ALA A 12 -5.09 24.72 36.72
CA ALA A 12 -4.54 23.63 35.93
C ALA A 12 -4.55 24.07 34.47
N GLY A 13 -3.37 24.37 33.92
CA GLY A 13 -3.21 24.71 32.52
C GLY A 13 -3.80 23.60 31.64
N PRO A 14 -4.33 23.94 30.44
CA PRO A 14 -4.93 22.95 29.56
C PRO A 14 -3.95 21.80 29.33
N SER A 15 -4.34 20.62 29.79
CA SER A 15 -3.58 19.39 29.62
C SER A 15 -3.27 19.21 28.14
N ALA A 16 -1.97 19.11 27.81
CA ALA A 16 -1.53 18.93 26.44
C ALA A 16 -2.29 17.74 25.82
N PRO A 17 -2.85 17.87 24.61
CA PRO A 17 -3.67 16.83 24.02
C PRO A 17 -2.84 15.55 23.87
N VAL A 18 -3.25 14.50 24.59
CA VAL A 18 -2.61 13.18 24.52
C VAL A 18 -2.66 12.70 23.07
N PRO A 19 -1.52 12.34 22.44
CA PRO A 19 -1.52 11.75 21.11
C PRO A 19 -2.41 10.51 21.10
N TRP A 20 -3.44 10.49 20.26
CA TRP A 20 -4.38 9.37 20.17
C TRP A 20 -3.63 8.10 19.73
N ARG A 21 -3.48 7.15 20.66
CA ARG A 21 -2.89 5.84 20.36
C ARG A 21 -3.76 5.07 19.35
N PRO A 22 -3.16 4.30 18.43
CA PRO A 22 -3.93 3.40 17.57
C PRO A 22 -4.66 2.34 18.41
N SER A 23 -5.89 2.01 18.03
CA SER A 23 -6.64 0.93 18.68
C SER A 23 -5.99 -0.43 18.35
N ARG A 24 -6.23 -1.45 19.21
CA ARG A 24 -5.72 -2.82 18.98
C ARG A 24 -6.13 -3.39 17.61
N ARG A 25 -7.34 -3.05 17.14
CA ARG A 25 -7.83 -3.46 15.81
C ARG A 25 -7.00 -2.85 14.69
N VAL A 26 -6.67 -1.57 14.76
CA VAL A 26 -5.82 -0.88 13.76
C VAL A 26 -4.41 -1.47 13.76
N VAL A 27 -3.87 -1.80 14.93
CA VAL A 27 -2.56 -2.48 15.04
C VAL A 27 -2.59 -3.87 14.37
N ALA A 28 -3.65 -4.65 14.61
CA ALA A 28 -3.82 -5.95 13.96
C ALA A 28 -3.91 -5.82 12.43
N VAL A 29 -4.68 -4.85 11.93
CA VAL A 29 -4.77 -4.55 10.48
C VAL A 29 -3.41 -4.14 9.93
N ALA A 30 -2.65 -3.30 10.64
CA ALA A 30 -1.31 -2.89 10.22
C ALA A 30 -0.37 -4.09 10.12
N ALA A 31 -0.38 -4.97 11.12
CA ALA A 31 0.43 -6.18 11.12
C ALA A 31 0.03 -7.13 9.97
N ALA A 32 -1.27 -7.39 9.79
CA ALA A 32 -1.76 -8.24 8.70
C ALA A 32 -1.40 -7.67 7.32
N THR A 33 -1.56 -6.35 7.13
CA THR A 33 -1.19 -5.67 5.88
C THR A 33 0.32 -5.75 5.64
N ALA A 34 1.14 -5.51 6.67
CA ALA A 34 2.59 -5.62 6.55
C ALA A 34 3.04 -7.05 6.23
N LEU A 35 2.43 -8.06 6.88
CA LEU A 35 2.70 -9.47 6.59
C LEU A 35 2.28 -9.84 5.16
N ALA A 36 1.16 -9.33 4.67
CA ALA A 36 0.73 -9.53 3.29
C ALA A 36 1.72 -8.89 2.29
N CYS A 37 2.21 -7.68 2.56
CA CYS A 37 3.28 -7.06 1.78
C CYS A 37 4.54 -7.95 1.73
N VAL A 38 5.01 -8.41 2.89
CA VAL A 38 6.23 -9.22 3.01
C VAL A 38 6.06 -10.58 2.35
N GLY A 39 4.95 -11.28 2.62
CA GLY A 39 4.65 -12.57 1.98
C GLY A 39 4.58 -12.45 0.47
N PHE A 40 3.95 -11.39 -0.05
CA PHE A 40 3.89 -11.17 -1.49
C PHE A 40 5.22 -10.73 -2.08
N ALA A 41 6.13 -10.13 -1.30
CA ALA A 41 7.50 -9.85 -1.74
C ALA A 41 8.33 -11.15 -1.78
N ALA A 42 8.12 -12.06 -0.82
CA ALA A 42 8.80 -13.34 -0.78
C ALA A 42 8.51 -14.20 -2.03
N VAL A 43 7.30 -14.13 -2.59
CA VAL A 43 6.98 -14.80 -3.87
C VAL A 43 7.86 -14.28 -5.00
N ASN A 44 8.05 -12.95 -5.10
CA ASN A 44 8.92 -12.35 -6.10
C ASN A 44 10.39 -12.74 -5.90
N VAL A 45 10.85 -12.79 -4.65
CA VAL A 45 12.21 -13.27 -4.33
C VAL A 45 12.36 -14.75 -4.71
N ALA A 46 11.34 -15.57 -4.49
CA ALA A 46 11.36 -16.98 -4.89
C ALA A 46 11.40 -17.13 -6.42
N PHE A 47 10.69 -16.30 -7.18
CA PHE A 47 10.80 -16.28 -8.65
C PHE A 47 12.21 -15.95 -9.11
N GLU A 48 12.89 -15.02 -8.44
CA GLU A 48 14.29 -14.70 -8.73
C GLU A 48 15.22 -15.84 -8.35
N ALA A 49 15.10 -16.37 -7.14
CA ALA A 49 15.97 -17.42 -6.62
C ALA A 49 15.85 -18.75 -7.38
N THR A 50 14.75 -18.95 -8.09
CA THR A 50 14.51 -20.15 -8.92
C THR A 50 14.74 -19.90 -10.40
N ASP A 51 15.23 -18.70 -10.78
CA ASP A 51 15.40 -18.29 -12.18
C ASP A 51 14.14 -18.58 -13.02
N ARG A 52 12.96 -18.32 -12.44
CA ARG A 52 11.66 -18.80 -12.95
C ARG A 52 11.42 -18.42 -14.42
N PHE A 53 11.99 -17.29 -14.83
CA PHE A 53 11.83 -16.69 -16.16
C PHE A 53 13.05 -16.86 -17.07
N SER A 54 14.09 -17.59 -16.65
CA SER A 54 15.30 -17.83 -17.45
C SER A 54 15.07 -18.76 -18.65
N SER A 55 13.97 -19.51 -18.64
CA SER A 55 13.60 -20.48 -19.68
C SER A 55 12.15 -20.29 -20.13
N GLY A 56 11.83 -20.84 -21.31
CA GLY A 56 10.48 -20.77 -21.89
C GLY A 56 10.16 -19.44 -22.58
N PRO A 57 8.86 -19.11 -22.75
CA PRO A 57 8.41 -17.99 -23.60
C PRO A 57 8.93 -16.60 -23.20
N TYR A 58 9.41 -16.45 -21.97
CA TYR A 58 9.87 -15.18 -21.42
C TYR A 58 11.39 -15.08 -21.27
N ALA A 59 12.14 -16.13 -21.66
CA ALA A 59 13.60 -16.21 -21.46
C ALA A 59 14.36 -15.03 -22.07
N ALA A 60 13.96 -14.60 -23.27
CA ALA A 60 14.56 -13.48 -23.99
C ALA A 60 14.43 -12.14 -23.24
N TYR A 61 13.52 -12.04 -22.28
CA TYR A 61 13.22 -10.82 -21.51
C TYR A 61 13.50 -10.99 -20.01
N SER A 62 14.17 -12.09 -19.64
CA SER A 62 14.44 -12.46 -18.25
C SER A 62 15.11 -11.33 -17.45
N THR A 63 16.07 -10.62 -18.04
CA THR A 63 16.73 -9.48 -17.41
C THR A 63 15.77 -8.33 -17.13
N GLY A 64 14.95 -7.92 -18.10
CA GLY A 64 13.94 -6.88 -17.90
C GLY A 64 12.88 -7.28 -16.87
N ILE A 65 12.45 -8.55 -16.90
CA ILE A 65 11.51 -9.10 -15.92
C ILE A 65 12.13 -9.11 -14.53
N SER A 66 13.41 -9.46 -14.38
CA SER A 66 14.14 -9.41 -13.11
C SER A 66 14.18 -7.99 -12.53
N VAL A 67 14.48 -6.97 -13.34
CA VAL A 67 14.46 -5.56 -12.87
C VAL A 67 13.06 -5.16 -12.39
N MET A 68 12.02 -5.47 -13.17
CA MET A 68 10.63 -5.21 -12.77
C MET A 68 10.24 -5.99 -11.50
N ASN A 69 10.71 -7.23 -11.37
CA ASN A 69 10.48 -8.10 -10.23
C ASN A 69 11.06 -7.47 -8.94
N TRP A 70 12.31 -7.01 -8.99
CA TRP A 70 12.96 -6.32 -7.87
C TRP A 70 12.34 -4.96 -7.54
N LEU A 71 11.91 -4.21 -8.56
CA LEU A 71 11.16 -2.97 -8.36
C LEU A 71 9.87 -3.23 -7.57
N VAL A 72 9.13 -4.29 -7.93
CA VAL A 72 7.91 -4.70 -7.23
C VAL A 72 8.20 -5.17 -5.80
N VAL A 73 9.32 -5.88 -5.56
CA VAL A 73 9.78 -6.20 -4.20
C VAL A 73 10.00 -4.93 -3.38
N GLY A 74 10.68 -3.93 -3.94
CA GLY A 74 10.92 -2.64 -3.30
C GLY A 74 9.63 -1.92 -2.92
N LEU A 75 8.64 -1.88 -3.83
CA LEU A 75 7.33 -1.30 -3.57
C LEU A 75 6.58 -2.02 -2.43
N LYS A 76 6.65 -3.34 -2.39
CA LYS A 76 6.03 -4.14 -1.32
C LYS A 76 6.70 -3.90 0.02
N ALA A 77 8.04 -3.84 0.06
CA ALA A 77 8.78 -3.49 1.26
C ALA A 77 8.42 -2.08 1.76
N ALA A 78 8.30 -1.10 0.86
CA ALA A 78 7.83 0.24 1.19
C ALA A 78 6.40 0.23 1.75
N GLY A 79 5.50 -0.56 1.15
CA GLY A 79 4.15 -0.81 1.67
C GLY A 79 4.15 -1.35 3.10
N ALA A 80 4.96 -2.38 3.38
CA ALA A 80 5.10 -2.96 4.71
C ALA A 80 5.60 -1.93 5.72
N ALA A 81 6.64 -1.17 5.36
CA ALA A 81 7.19 -0.12 6.20
C ALA A 81 6.15 0.96 6.51
N MET A 82 5.38 1.42 5.51
CA MET A 82 4.30 2.39 5.73
C MET A 82 3.21 1.86 6.66
N ALA A 83 2.80 0.60 6.50
CA ALA A 83 1.81 -0.04 7.36
C ALA A 83 2.28 -0.04 8.83
N LEU A 84 3.53 -0.47 9.08
CA LEU A 84 4.12 -0.51 10.43
C LEU A 84 4.33 0.89 11.02
N LEU A 85 4.86 1.82 10.22
CA LEU A 85 5.08 3.21 10.65
C LEU A 85 3.77 3.92 11.02
N SER A 86 2.65 3.55 10.40
CA SER A 86 1.34 4.16 10.70
C SER A 86 0.88 3.94 12.14
N VAL A 87 1.32 2.86 12.77
CA VAL A 87 0.95 2.50 14.15
C VAL A 87 2.11 2.66 15.13
N ALA A 88 3.29 3.08 14.66
CA ALA A 88 4.45 3.29 15.50
C ALA A 88 4.19 4.43 16.53
N PRO A 89 4.61 4.26 17.81
CA PRO A 89 4.36 5.28 18.85
C PRO A 89 5.06 6.62 18.61
N ARG A 90 6.20 6.62 17.91
CA ARG A 90 7.01 7.81 17.59
C ARG A 90 7.70 7.64 16.24
N PRO A 91 7.04 7.91 15.11
CA PRO A 91 7.70 7.90 13.80
C PRO A 91 8.62 9.13 13.69
N ARG A 92 9.81 9.08 14.30
CA ARG A 92 10.80 10.17 14.23
C ARG A 92 11.35 10.41 12.82
N ARG A 93 11.17 9.44 11.90
CA ARG A 93 11.80 9.44 10.57
C ARG A 93 10.91 9.96 9.45
N LEU A 94 9.60 10.07 9.62
CA LEU A 94 8.69 10.47 8.53
C LEU A 94 7.59 11.43 9.01
N PRO A 95 7.40 12.59 8.37
CA PRO A 95 6.32 13.51 8.71
C PRO A 95 4.94 12.85 8.55
N SER A 96 4.02 13.09 9.49
CA SER A 96 2.66 12.53 9.45
C SER A 96 1.91 12.79 8.13
N PRO A 97 2.03 13.96 7.48
CA PRO A 97 1.41 14.20 6.17
C PRO A 97 1.98 13.32 5.05
N ALA A 98 3.30 13.08 5.04
CA ALA A 98 3.95 12.23 4.05
C ALA A 98 3.50 10.77 4.18
N LEU A 99 3.37 10.28 5.42
CA LEU A 99 2.84 8.94 5.67
C LEU A 99 1.36 8.83 5.28
N ALA A 100 0.54 9.85 5.55
CA ALA A 100 -0.85 9.86 5.10
C ALA A 100 -0.95 9.83 3.58
N PHE A 101 -0.17 10.66 2.88
CA PHE A 101 -0.07 10.65 1.43
C PHE A 101 0.27 9.24 0.91
N GLY A 102 1.31 8.61 1.46
CA GLY A 102 1.75 7.28 1.05
C GLY A 102 0.70 6.18 1.29
N LEU A 103 0.00 6.22 2.44
CA LEU A 103 -1.08 5.27 2.74
C LEU A 103 -2.27 5.43 1.80
N TRP A 104 -2.67 6.67 1.48
CA TRP A 104 -3.73 6.93 0.51
C TRP A 104 -3.32 6.56 -0.92
N ALA A 105 -2.06 6.79 -1.30
CA ALA A 105 -1.52 6.36 -2.59
C ALA A 105 -1.52 4.82 -2.70
N ALA A 106 -1.07 4.11 -1.67
CA ALA A 106 -1.10 2.65 -1.63
C ALA A 106 -2.53 2.11 -1.71
N PHE A 107 -3.45 2.68 -0.93
CA PHE A 107 -4.88 2.34 -0.97
C PHE A 107 -5.46 2.53 -2.38
N ALA A 108 -5.25 3.69 -3.00
CA ALA A 108 -5.80 3.99 -4.31
C ALA A 108 -5.18 3.13 -5.41
N THR A 109 -3.86 2.86 -5.34
CA THR A 109 -3.15 2.00 -6.30
C THR A 109 -3.71 0.57 -6.26
N LEU A 110 -3.80 0.00 -5.06
CA LEU A 110 -4.38 -1.33 -4.86
C LEU A 110 -5.88 -1.36 -5.16
N GLY A 111 -6.59 -0.27 -4.87
CA GLY A 111 -8.01 -0.13 -5.18
C GLY A 111 -8.28 -0.19 -6.68
N VAL A 112 -7.56 0.59 -7.48
CA VAL A 112 -7.66 0.55 -8.95
C VAL A 112 -7.32 -0.85 -9.47
N TYR A 113 -6.25 -1.45 -8.96
CA TYR A 113 -5.85 -2.80 -9.34
C TYR A 113 -6.92 -3.85 -9.00
N ALA A 114 -7.48 -3.80 -7.79
CA ALA A 114 -8.52 -4.71 -7.34
C ALA A 114 -9.82 -4.53 -8.13
N VAL A 115 -10.22 -3.28 -8.43
CA VAL A 115 -11.37 -2.99 -9.30
C VAL A 115 -11.14 -3.56 -10.70
N GLY A 116 -9.95 -3.38 -11.28
CA GLY A 116 -9.59 -3.97 -12.56
C GLY A 116 -9.74 -5.49 -12.57
N ASN A 117 -9.27 -6.17 -11.51
CA ASN A 117 -9.45 -7.62 -11.37
C ASN A 117 -10.93 -8.02 -11.27
N VAL A 118 -11.75 -7.27 -10.52
CA VAL A 118 -13.20 -7.53 -10.42
C VAL A 118 -13.88 -7.36 -11.78
N VAL A 119 -13.57 -6.27 -12.50
CA VAL A 119 -14.10 -6.02 -13.85
C VAL A 119 -13.70 -7.14 -14.81
N HIS A 120 -12.46 -7.60 -14.74
CA HIS A 120 -11.98 -8.71 -15.58
C HIS A 120 -12.75 -10.00 -15.29
N VAL A 121 -12.91 -10.39 -14.02
CA VAL A 121 -13.69 -11.57 -13.63
C VAL A 121 -15.16 -11.44 -14.03
N ALA A 122 -15.78 -10.27 -13.83
CA ALA A 122 -17.16 -10.02 -14.25
C ALA A 122 -17.32 -10.10 -15.78
N GLY A 123 -16.34 -9.58 -16.53
CA GLY A 123 -16.33 -9.68 -17.98
C GLY A 123 -16.12 -11.11 -18.48
N MET A 124 -15.31 -11.93 -17.80
CA MET A 124 -15.25 -13.37 -18.10
C MET A 124 -16.58 -14.08 -17.79
N ALA A 125 -17.22 -13.76 -16.67
CA ALA A 125 -18.51 -14.36 -16.28
C ALA A 125 -19.64 -14.01 -17.27
N THR A 126 -19.56 -12.86 -17.93
CA THR A 126 -20.51 -12.40 -18.95
C THR A 126 -20.09 -12.77 -20.38
N GLY A 127 -18.93 -13.41 -20.57
CA GLY A 127 -18.41 -13.80 -21.88
C GLY A 127 -17.75 -12.68 -22.70
N LEU A 128 -17.51 -11.51 -22.10
CA LEU A 128 -16.92 -10.33 -22.77
C LEU A 128 -15.39 -10.42 -22.95
N PHE A 129 -14.66 -11.01 -22.00
CA PHE A 129 -13.18 -11.05 -21.99
C PHE A 129 -12.58 -12.47 -22.08
N GLY A 130 -13.42 -13.50 -22.28
CA GLY A 130 -13.00 -14.89 -22.25
C GLY A 130 -14.15 -15.82 -21.90
N SER A 131 -13.83 -17.03 -21.46
CA SER A 131 -14.83 -18.02 -21.07
C SER A 131 -15.06 -18.02 -19.55
N PRO A 132 -16.30 -18.08 -19.05
CA PRO A 132 -16.59 -18.26 -17.63
C PRO A 132 -15.92 -19.50 -17.03
N ALA A 133 -15.63 -20.52 -17.83
CA ALA A 133 -14.96 -21.75 -17.39
C ALA A 133 -13.51 -21.54 -16.93
N GLN A 134 -12.91 -20.37 -17.23
CA GLN A 134 -11.56 -20.00 -16.79
C GLN A 134 -11.55 -19.35 -15.40
N ILE A 135 -12.72 -19.10 -14.79
CA ILE A 135 -12.81 -18.60 -13.42
C ILE A 135 -12.57 -19.76 -12.46
N ASP A 136 -11.39 -19.80 -11.86
CA ASP A 136 -11.01 -20.81 -10.89
C ASP A 136 -10.95 -20.25 -9.45
N LEU A 137 -10.82 -21.16 -8.49
CA LEU A 137 -10.75 -20.80 -7.08
C LEU A 137 -9.51 -19.96 -6.76
N ALA A 138 -8.38 -20.22 -7.43
CA ALA A 138 -7.14 -19.48 -7.23
C ALA A 138 -7.28 -18.02 -7.69
N GLY A 139 -7.89 -17.78 -8.85
CA GLY A 139 -8.21 -16.45 -9.36
C GLY A 139 -9.16 -15.69 -8.43
N LEU A 140 -10.22 -16.33 -7.93
CA LEU A 140 -11.11 -15.70 -6.95
C LEU A 140 -10.40 -15.34 -5.64
N ALA A 141 -9.56 -16.25 -5.13
CA ALA A 141 -8.75 -15.99 -3.93
C ALA A 141 -7.78 -14.82 -4.16
N TYR A 142 -7.20 -14.73 -5.36
CA TYR A 142 -6.35 -13.61 -5.76
C TYR A 142 -7.11 -12.28 -5.74
N VAL A 143 -8.30 -12.20 -6.36
CA VAL A 143 -9.13 -10.99 -6.33
C VAL A 143 -9.50 -10.60 -4.90
N LEU A 144 -9.95 -11.57 -4.09
CA LEU A 144 -10.30 -11.32 -2.69
C LEU A 144 -9.10 -10.83 -1.87
N PHE A 145 -7.92 -11.42 -2.09
CA PHE A 145 -6.68 -10.99 -1.44
C PHE A 145 -6.41 -9.51 -1.72
N PHE A 146 -6.48 -9.06 -2.98
CA PHE A 146 -6.23 -7.65 -3.31
C PHE A 146 -7.30 -6.70 -2.78
N LEU A 147 -8.57 -7.12 -2.72
CA LEU A 147 -9.65 -6.34 -2.11
C LEU A 147 -9.40 -6.15 -0.60
N LEU A 148 -9.08 -7.23 0.12
CA LEU A 148 -8.75 -7.18 1.54
C LEU A 148 -7.50 -6.33 1.79
N PHE A 149 -6.51 -6.45 0.91
CA PHE A 149 -5.25 -5.74 1.03
C PHE A 149 -5.41 -4.24 0.79
N ALA A 150 -6.17 -3.85 -0.23
CA ALA A 150 -6.60 -2.47 -0.44
C ALA A 150 -7.39 -1.96 0.79
N GLY A 151 -8.38 -2.72 1.25
CA GLY A 151 -9.16 -2.40 2.45
C GLY A 151 -8.29 -2.16 3.69
N GLY A 152 -7.25 -2.99 3.88
CA GLY A 152 -6.25 -2.83 4.94
C GLY A 152 -5.56 -1.47 4.88
N PHE A 153 -4.98 -1.11 3.73
CA PHE A 153 -4.38 0.22 3.54
C PHE A 153 -5.39 1.36 3.71
N GLY A 154 -6.64 1.20 3.25
CA GLY A 154 -7.70 2.19 3.45
C GLY A 154 -8.01 2.44 4.92
N VAL A 155 -8.13 1.37 5.73
CA VAL A 155 -8.32 1.47 7.19
C VAL A 155 -7.14 2.19 7.84
N LEU A 156 -5.91 1.87 7.46
CA LEU A 156 -4.71 2.53 7.97
C LEU A 156 -4.67 4.02 7.58
N ALA A 157 -4.97 4.34 6.32
CA ALA A 157 -5.00 5.69 5.80
C ALA A 157 -6.02 6.57 6.55
N VAL A 158 -7.26 6.08 6.69
CA VAL A 158 -8.33 6.77 7.42
C VAL A 158 -7.97 6.94 8.90
N SER A 159 -7.52 5.86 9.55
CA SER A 159 -7.14 5.87 10.96
C SER A 159 -6.01 6.87 11.24
N HIS A 160 -4.96 6.85 10.41
CA HIS A 160 -3.81 7.75 10.55
C HIS A 160 -4.21 9.20 10.31
N THR A 161 -4.96 9.48 9.25
CA THR A 161 -5.48 10.82 8.92
C THR A 161 -6.30 11.40 10.07
N ARG A 162 -7.20 10.59 10.66
CA ARG A 162 -8.05 11.00 11.79
C ARG A 162 -7.24 11.24 13.07
N ARG A 163 -6.35 10.32 13.44
CA ARG A 163 -5.51 10.44 14.65
C ARG A 163 -4.61 11.67 14.64
N HIS A 164 -4.13 12.06 13.46
CA HIS A 164 -3.27 13.24 13.28
C HIS A 164 -4.01 14.48 12.80
N ARG A 165 -5.36 14.45 12.74
CA ARG A 165 -6.24 15.56 12.29
C ARG A 165 -5.76 16.21 10.98
N LEU A 166 -5.31 15.38 10.04
CA LEU A 166 -4.75 15.87 8.78
C LEU A 166 -5.88 16.33 7.85
N ARG A 167 -5.60 17.37 7.06
CA ARG A 167 -6.54 17.92 6.08
C ARG A 167 -6.82 16.90 4.96
N ALA A 168 -8.07 16.88 4.47
CA ALA A 168 -8.50 16.00 3.39
C ALA A 168 -7.66 16.14 2.10
N ARG A 169 -7.02 17.29 1.87
CA ARG A 169 -6.10 17.50 0.73
C ARG A 169 -5.03 16.42 0.63
N TRP A 170 -4.55 15.87 1.74
CA TRP A 170 -3.52 14.83 1.73
C TRP A 170 -4.07 13.48 1.28
N ALA A 171 -5.34 13.21 1.55
CA ALA A 171 -6.03 12.05 1.00
C ALA A 171 -6.22 12.20 -0.51
N VAL A 172 -6.67 13.37 -0.96
CA VAL A 172 -6.84 13.65 -2.40
C VAL A 172 -5.52 13.55 -3.14
N LEU A 173 -4.47 14.23 -2.65
CA LEU A 173 -3.14 14.19 -3.27
C LEU A 173 -2.56 12.78 -3.27
N GLY A 174 -2.70 12.04 -2.17
CA GLY A 174 -2.25 10.63 -2.10
C GLY A 174 -2.98 9.77 -3.12
N SER A 175 -4.31 9.86 -3.18
CA SER A 175 -5.12 9.10 -4.13
C SER A 175 -4.81 9.45 -5.59
N LEU A 176 -4.57 10.73 -5.90
CA LEU A 176 -4.12 11.16 -7.24
C LEU A 176 -2.68 10.72 -7.55
N GLY A 177 -1.88 10.40 -6.52
CA GLY A 177 -0.58 9.78 -6.69
C GLY A 177 -0.66 8.36 -7.25
N ALA A 178 -1.78 7.64 -7.07
CA ALA A 178 -1.92 6.27 -7.56
C ALA A 178 -1.85 6.15 -9.10
N PRO A 179 -2.58 6.95 -9.89
CA PRO A 179 -2.39 7.01 -11.35
C PRO A 179 -0.94 7.28 -11.77
N LEU A 180 -0.23 8.16 -11.05
CA LEU A 180 1.17 8.49 -11.37
C LEU A 180 2.12 7.32 -11.06
N VAL A 181 1.93 6.67 -9.92
CA VAL A 181 2.69 5.46 -9.55
C VAL A 181 2.41 4.35 -10.56
N LEU A 182 1.14 4.11 -10.90
CA LEU A 182 0.77 3.12 -11.90
C LEU A 182 1.35 3.45 -13.28
N ALA A 183 1.26 4.69 -13.74
CA ALA A 183 1.85 5.12 -15.01
C ALA A 183 3.38 4.94 -15.00
N GLY A 184 4.05 5.32 -13.90
CA GLY A 184 5.49 5.14 -13.76
C GLY A 184 5.91 3.67 -13.80
N VAL A 185 5.17 2.79 -13.13
CA VAL A 185 5.49 1.35 -13.05
C VAL A 185 5.10 0.60 -14.31
N LEU A 186 3.93 0.89 -14.89
CA LEU A 186 3.37 0.14 -16.01
C LEU A 186 3.83 0.65 -17.38
N VAL A 187 4.24 1.92 -17.47
CA VAL A 187 4.66 2.54 -18.74
C VAL A 187 6.09 3.04 -18.63
N GLY A 188 6.39 3.85 -17.61
CA GLY A 188 7.70 4.49 -17.47
C GLY A 188 8.85 3.49 -17.33
N ALA A 189 8.75 2.54 -16.41
CA ALA A 189 9.79 1.54 -16.17
C ALA A 189 9.98 0.60 -17.38
N PRO A 190 8.92 0.03 -17.99
CA PRO A 190 9.07 -0.74 -19.23
C PRO A 190 9.67 0.08 -20.39
N ALA A 191 9.25 1.33 -20.57
CA ALA A 191 9.81 2.20 -21.62
C ALA A 191 11.30 2.49 -21.40
N ALA A 192 11.71 2.72 -20.14
CA ALA A 192 13.12 2.90 -19.80
C ALA A 192 13.93 1.62 -20.04
N LEU A 193 13.39 0.45 -19.67
CA LEU A 193 14.03 -0.84 -19.95
C LEU A 193 14.13 -1.11 -21.45
N ALA A 194 13.11 -0.75 -22.23
CA ALA A 194 13.13 -0.87 -23.68
C ALA A 194 14.18 0.05 -24.31
N ALA A 195 14.27 1.31 -23.85
CA ALA A 195 15.32 2.24 -24.29
C ALA A 195 16.74 1.74 -23.97
N LEU A 196 16.89 0.91 -22.92
CA LEU A 196 18.15 0.25 -22.54
C LEU A 196 18.37 -1.10 -23.25
N GLY A 197 17.45 -1.53 -24.14
CA GLY A 197 17.54 -2.82 -24.83
C GLY A 197 17.27 -4.05 -23.95
N LEU A 198 16.72 -3.85 -22.74
CA LEU A 198 16.45 -4.92 -21.76
C LEU A 198 15.02 -5.48 -21.87
N MET A 199 14.13 -4.81 -22.61
CA MET A 199 12.78 -5.24 -22.93
C MET A 199 12.43 -4.84 -24.37
N PRO A 200 11.42 -5.49 -25.00
CA PRO A 200 10.91 -5.04 -26.28
C PRO A 200 10.23 -3.68 -26.11
N ALA A 201 10.41 -2.79 -27.09
CA ALA A 201 9.61 -1.58 -27.18
C ALA A 201 8.16 -1.98 -27.41
N ALA A 202 7.26 -1.48 -26.56
CA ALA A 202 5.82 -1.67 -26.68
C ALA A 202 5.28 -1.06 -27.98
#